data_AF-A0A6C0KBN7-F1
#
_entry.id   AF-A0A6C0KBN7-F1
#
_cell.length_a   1.000
_cell.length_b   1.000
_cell.length_c   1.000
_cell.angle_alpha   90.00
_cell.angle_beta   90.00
_cell.angle_gamma   90.00
#
_symmetry.space_group_name_H-M   'P 1'
#
loop_
_entity.id
_entity.type
_entity.pdbx_description
1 polymer ?
#
loop_
_entity_poly.entity_id
_entity_poly.type
_entity_poly.pdbx_seq_one_letter_code
_entity_poly.pdbx_strand_id
1 'polypeptide(L)'
;MSGSDSDSKTKTVYIEMSNPVYDQISKRVRESFPKSCICWIEEVQNPILQKSYDELKLKIGNEKLLFHGTAEEAINSIAAGGFNPEYNKTSAYGKGTYFAEKASYSFSYMKEGRDGVAYMFLCTVLTGRMCQGSNRLMVDTEKYDCAVDNIQNPSIFVTPHAAAAYPKYIISFHKKAQ
;
A
#
# COMPACT_ATOMS: atom_id res chain seq x y z
N MET A 1 -33.05 -2.38 -24.98
CA MET A 1 -33.02 -2.38 -23.51
C MET A 1 -32.09 -3.49 -23.05
N SER A 2 -30.90 -3.12 -22.56
CA SER A 2 -30.19 -3.81 -21.47
C SER A 2 -28.90 -3.03 -21.24
N GLY A 3 -29.03 -1.91 -20.52
CA GLY A 3 -27.88 -1.30 -19.88
C GLY A 3 -27.49 -2.16 -18.69
N SER A 4 -26.23 -2.56 -18.62
CA SER A 4 -25.65 -3.12 -17.40
C SER A 4 -24.21 -2.61 -17.26
N ASP A 5 -24.07 -1.29 -17.17
CA ASP A 5 -22.91 -0.70 -16.49
C ASP A 5 -23.28 -0.62 -15.01
N SER A 6 -22.87 -1.62 -14.23
CA SER A 6 -22.92 -1.51 -12.78
C SER A 6 -21.78 -0.59 -12.35
N ASP A 7 -22.13 0.68 -12.12
CA ASP A 7 -21.29 1.77 -11.64
C ASP A 7 -20.61 1.40 -10.30
N SER A 8 -19.49 0.67 -10.35
CA SER A 8 -18.63 0.39 -9.18
C SER A 8 -17.57 1.47 -9.06
N LYS A 9 -18.01 2.69 -8.75
CA LYS A 9 -17.09 3.80 -8.45
C LYS A 9 -16.41 3.56 -7.10
N THR A 10 -15.09 3.65 -7.11
CA THR A 10 -14.28 3.81 -5.90
C THR A 10 -14.81 4.98 -5.09
N LYS A 11 -14.99 4.78 -3.79
CA LYS A 11 -15.33 5.82 -2.83
C LYS A 11 -14.23 5.91 -1.78
N THR A 12 -14.07 7.08 -1.20
CA THR A 12 -13.27 7.26 0.01
C THR A 12 -14.14 7.85 1.10
N VAL A 13 -13.90 7.43 2.35
CA VAL A 13 -14.64 7.89 3.53
C VAL A 13 -13.64 8.36 4.57
N TYR A 14 -13.81 9.58 5.06
CA TYR A 14 -12.97 10.09 6.14
C TYR A 14 -13.14 9.23 7.41
N ILE A 15 -12.02 8.88 8.00
CA ILE A 15 -11.99 8.24 9.31
C ILE A 15 -11.97 9.34 10.36
N GLU A 16 -13.07 9.43 11.12
CA GLU A 16 -13.21 10.38 12.23
C GLU A 16 -12.10 10.19 13.26
N MET A 17 -11.63 11.29 13.85
CA MET A 17 -10.56 11.25 14.87
C MET A 17 -10.95 10.46 16.11
N SER A 18 -12.24 10.34 16.41
CA SER A 18 -12.76 9.52 17.51
C SER A 18 -12.75 8.02 17.22
N ASN A 19 -12.54 7.61 15.97
CA ASN A 19 -12.44 6.21 15.59
C ASN A 19 -11.08 5.64 16.02
N PRO A 20 -11.02 4.54 16.79
CA PRO A 20 -9.76 3.94 17.24
C PRO A 20 -8.77 3.60 16.12
N VAL A 21 -9.26 3.35 14.89
CA VAL A 21 -8.42 3.11 13.71
C VAL A 21 -7.57 4.33 13.38
N TYR A 22 -8.10 5.55 13.57
CA TYR A 22 -7.35 6.79 13.36
C TYR A 22 -6.09 6.82 14.22
N ASP A 23 -6.23 6.53 15.52
CA ASP A 23 -5.12 6.52 16.47
C ASP A 23 -4.10 5.41 16.16
N GLN A 24 -4.56 4.22 15.79
CA GLN A 24 -3.70 3.10 15.41
C GLN A 24 -2.83 3.45 14.20
N ILE A 25 -3.44 4.00 13.15
CA ILE A 25 -2.72 4.41 11.94
C ILE A 25 -1.76 5.56 12.26
N SER A 26 -2.24 6.57 12.98
CA SER A 26 -1.43 7.72 13.38
C SER A 26 -0.21 7.32 14.20
N LYS A 27 -0.36 6.36 15.12
CA LYS A 27 0.76 5.81 15.91
C LYS A 27 1.82 5.18 15.00
N ARG A 28 1.41 4.35 14.03
CA ARG A 28 2.34 3.72 13.08
C ARG A 28 3.09 4.73 12.20
N VAL A 29 2.42 5.81 11.80
CA VAL A 29 3.10 6.91 11.08
C VAL A 29 4.14 7.57 12.00
N ARG A 30 3.78 7.86 13.25
CA ARG A 30 4.65 8.50 14.24
C ARG A 30 5.85 7.67 14.68
N GLU A 31 5.82 6.34 14.51
CA GLU A 31 7.00 5.48 14.70
C GLU A 31 8.15 5.87 13.74
N SER A 32 7.82 6.38 12.56
CA SER A 32 8.81 6.90 11.60
C SER A 32 8.93 8.43 11.63
N PHE A 33 7.84 9.14 11.94
CA PHE A 33 7.78 10.59 11.95
C PHE A 33 7.21 11.12 13.28
N PRO A 34 7.98 11.11 14.38
CA PRO A 34 7.44 11.41 15.72
C PRO A 34 6.81 12.80 15.85
N LYS A 35 7.21 13.76 15.01
CA LYS A 35 6.71 15.14 14.98
C LYS A 35 5.65 15.36 13.91
N SER A 36 5.11 14.32 13.28
CA SER A 36 4.13 14.48 12.20
C SER A 36 2.80 15.04 12.70
N CYS A 37 2.16 15.86 11.88
CA CYS A 37 0.76 16.24 12.02
C CYS A 37 -0.06 15.47 10.99
N ILE A 38 -0.97 14.59 11.43
CA ILE A 38 -1.90 13.91 10.54
C ILE A 38 -2.98 14.92 10.15
N CYS A 39 -3.12 15.18 8.86
CA CYS A 39 -4.13 16.10 8.34
C CYS A 39 -5.48 15.38 8.29
N TRP A 40 -5.52 14.21 7.64
CA TRP A 40 -6.68 13.32 7.63
C TRP A 40 -6.30 11.90 7.20
N ILE A 41 -7.23 10.97 7.42
CA ILE A 41 -7.16 9.58 6.97
C ILE A 41 -8.47 9.26 6.25
N GLU A 42 -8.38 8.63 5.10
CA GLU A 42 -9.53 8.12 4.35
C GLU A 42 -9.43 6.60 4.21
N GLU A 43 -10.55 5.89 4.41
CA GLU A 43 -10.69 4.49 4.00
C GLU A 43 -11.16 4.41 2.55
N VAL A 44 -10.44 3.61 1.76
CA VAL A 44 -10.82 3.33 0.37
C VAL A 44 -11.84 2.21 0.35
N GLN A 45 -12.93 2.44 -0.37
CA GLN A 45 -14.00 1.48 -0.62
C GLN A 45 -14.07 1.21 -2.13
N ASN A 46 -13.42 0.14 -2.56
CA ASN A 46 -13.39 -0.29 -3.96
C ASN A 46 -13.81 -1.78 -4.06
N PRO A 47 -15.09 -2.08 -4.32
CA PRO A 47 -15.60 -3.45 -4.34
C PRO A 47 -14.91 -4.36 -5.36
N ILE A 48 -14.47 -3.81 -6.49
CA ILE A 48 -13.77 -4.58 -7.53
C ILE A 48 -12.40 -5.02 -7.02
N LEU A 49 -11.59 -4.08 -6.51
CA LEU A 49 -10.27 -4.41 -5.98
C LEU A 49 -10.36 -5.31 -4.75
N GLN A 50 -11.32 -5.05 -3.87
CA GLN A 50 -11.56 -5.87 -2.68
C GLN A 50 -11.90 -7.32 -3.07
N LYS A 51 -12.79 -7.50 -4.06
CA LYS A 51 -13.14 -8.85 -4.56
C LYS A 51 -11.93 -9.58 -5.11
N SER A 52 -11.12 -8.95 -5.98
CA SER A 52 -9.91 -9.58 -6.52
C SER A 52 -8.88 -9.90 -5.43
N TYR A 53 -8.73 -9.04 -4.42
CA TYR A 53 -7.89 -9.29 -3.26
C TYR A 53 -8.38 -10.51 -2.47
N ASP A 54 -9.68 -10.57 -2.15
CA ASP A 54 -10.25 -11.67 -1.35
C ASP A 54 -10.16 -13.01 -2.09
N GLU A 55 -10.39 -13.04 -3.41
CA GLU A 55 -10.22 -14.24 -4.23
C GLU A 55 -8.77 -14.75 -4.22
N LEU A 56 -7.79 -13.85 -4.24
CA LEU A 56 -6.37 -14.22 -4.14
C LEU A 56 -5.98 -14.62 -2.71
N LYS A 57 -6.55 -13.96 -1.70
CA LYS A 57 -6.32 -14.26 -0.27
C LYS A 57 -6.68 -15.70 0.07
N LEU A 58 -7.74 -16.24 -0.53
CA LEU A 58 -8.13 -17.65 -0.38
C LEU A 58 -7.05 -18.63 -0.87
N LYS A 59 -6.15 -18.20 -1.76
CA LYS A 59 -5.08 -19.03 -2.34
C LYS A 59 -3.74 -18.83 -1.62
N ILE A 60 -3.37 -17.58 -1.36
CA ILE A 60 -2.03 -17.21 -0.88
C ILE A 60 -1.96 -17.15 0.66
N GLY A 61 -3.04 -16.74 1.33
CA GLY A 61 -3.04 -16.52 2.78
C GLY A 61 -2.06 -15.44 3.24
N ASN A 62 -1.75 -15.42 4.56
CA ASN A 62 -0.83 -14.52 5.26
C ASN A 62 -0.88 -13.04 4.82
N GLU A 63 -1.48 -12.17 5.63
CA GLU A 63 -1.56 -10.74 5.31
C GLU A 63 -0.80 -9.85 6.31
N LYS A 64 -0.29 -8.73 5.80
CA LYS A 64 0.32 -7.66 6.59
C LYS A 64 -0.25 -6.31 6.20
N LEU A 65 -0.28 -5.39 7.14
CA LEU A 65 -0.65 -4.00 6.91
C LEU A 65 0.65 -3.20 6.68
N LEU A 66 0.94 -2.80 5.44
CA LEU A 66 2.22 -2.21 5.04
C LEU A 66 2.04 -0.84 4.38
N PHE A 67 3.08 -0.02 4.43
CA PHE A 67 3.08 1.32 3.83
C PHE A 67 3.50 1.30 2.36
N HIS A 68 2.89 2.18 1.56
CA HIS A 68 3.31 2.48 0.19
C HIS A 68 3.32 4.00 -0.02
N GLY A 69 4.51 4.58 -0.16
CA GLY A 69 4.65 6.01 -0.48
C GLY A 69 4.48 6.23 -1.97
N THR A 70 3.78 7.29 -2.35
CA THR A 70 3.62 7.68 -3.75
C THR A 70 3.47 9.20 -3.85
N ALA A 71 3.48 9.72 -5.06
CA ALA A 71 3.15 11.12 -5.33
C ALA A 71 1.63 11.36 -5.22
N GLU A 72 1.23 12.57 -4.84
CA GLU A 72 -0.18 12.98 -4.72
C GLU A 72 -0.98 12.64 -5.99
N GLU A 73 -0.40 12.88 -7.17
CA GLU A 73 -1.06 12.70 -8.45
C GLU A 73 -1.45 11.23 -8.74
N ALA A 74 -0.76 10.29 -8.10
CA ALA A 74 -1.02 8.86 -8.27
C ALA A 74 -2.09 8.32 -7.31
N ILE A 75 -2.41 9.03 -6.22
CA ILE A 75 -3.32 8.54 -5.16
C ILE A 75 -4.66 8.10 -5.73
N ASN A 76 -5.34 8.97 -6.50
CA ASN A 76 -6.65 8.66 -7.06
C ASN A 76 -6.59 7.48 -8.04
N SER A 77 -5.55 7.42 -8.87
CA SER A 77 -5.38 6.34 -9.83
C SER A 77 -5.12 4.98 -9.16
N ILE A 78 -4.35 4.95 -8.07
CA ILE A 78 -4.07 3.73 -7.31
C ILE A 78 -5.29 3.29 -6.50
N ALA A 79 -6.00 4.22 -5.86
CA ALA A 79 -7.24 3.89 -5.14
C ALA A 79 -8.31 3.31 -6.08
N ALA A 80 -8.37 3.81 -7.32
CA ALA A 80 -9.32 3.36 -8.32
C ALA A 80 -8.92 2.07 -9.04
N GLY A 81 -7.67 1.98 -9.50
CA GLY A 81 -7.17 0.92 -10.37
C GLY A 81 -6.27 -0.12 -9.70
N GLY A 82 -5.92 0.09 -8.43
CA GLY A 82 -4.97 -0.76 -7.70
C GLY A 82 -3.53 -0.52 -8.10
N PHE A 83 -2.65 -1.47 -7.73
CA PHE A 83 -1.23 -1.41 -8.03
C PHE A 83 -0.89 -2.17 -9.31
N ASN A 84 0.04 -1.64 -10.10
CA ASN A 84 0.58 -2.33 -11.25
C ASN A 84 2.06 -2.70 -11.02
N PRO A 85 2.37 -4.00 -10.80
CA PRO A 85 3.72 -4.51 -10.58
C PRO A 85 4.74 -4.13 -11.67
N GLU A 86 4.28 -3.87 -12.90
CA GLU A 86 5.14 -3.55 -14.05
C GLU A 86 5.66 -2.10 -14.05
N TYR A 87 5.08 -1.18 -13.25
CA TYR A 87 5.52 0.21 -13.24
C TYR A 87 6.90 0.43 -12.59
N ASN A 88 7.33 -0.49 -11.72
CA ASN A 88 8.59 -0.32 -11.00
C ASN A 88 9.79 -0.66 -11.88
N LYS A 89 10.54 0.38 -12.24
CA LYS A 89 11.77 0.28 -13.05
C LYS A 89 12.99 -0.13 -12.22
N THR A 90 12.95 0.09 -10.90
CA THR A 90 14.00 -0.28 -9.95
C THR A 90 13.61 -1.54 -9.20
N SER A 91 14.49 -2.53 -9.20
CA SER A 91 14.18 -3.88 -8.71
C SER A 91 15.25 -4.41 -7.75
N ALA A 92 15.57 -3.70 -6.67
CA ALA A 92 16.63 -4.10 -5.74
C ALA A 92 16.37 -5.47 -5.08
N TYR A 93 15.10 -5.81 -4.85
CA TYR A 93 14.67 -7.06 -4.21
C TYR A 93 13.73 -7.87 -5.10
N GLY A 94 13.64 -7.52 -6.38
CA GLY A 94 12.80 -8.19 -7.38
C GLY A 94 11.89 -7.23 -8.14
N LYS A 95 11.27 -7.74 -9.20
CA LYS A 95 10.26 -6.99 -9.95
C LYS A 95 8.91 -7.13 -9.28
N GLY A 96 8.22 -6.01 -9.09
CA GLY A 96 6.89 -5.98 -8.53
C GLY A 96 6.58 -4.67 -7.79
N THR A 97 5.47 -4.64 -7.07
CA THR A 97 5.08 -3.50 -6.23
C THR A 97 5.74 -3.59 -4.86
N TYR A 98 6.37 -2.51 -4.41
CA TYR A 98 7.12 -2.43 -3.15
C TYR A 98 6.26 -1.87 -2.02
N PHE A 99 6.36 -2.50 -0.84
CA PHE A 99 5.71 -2.08 0.39
C PHE A 99 6.70 -2.14 1.55
N ALA A 100 6.49 -1.31 2.57
CA ALA A 100 7.40 -1.20 3.70
C ALA A 100 6.70 -1.41 5.05
N GLU A 101 7.39 -2.06 5.98
CA GLU A 101 6.90 -2.21 7.36
C GLU A 101 6.86 -0.85 8.09
N LYS A 102 7.84 0.02 7.80
CA LYS A 102 7.96 1.38 8.37
C LYS A 102 7.71 2.45 7.31
N ALA A 103 6.96 3.48 7.69
CA ALA A 103 6.63 4.62 6.83
C ALA A 103 7.87 5.40 6.33
N SER A 104 8.97 5.40 7.10
CA SER A 104 10.24 6.06 6.72
C SER A 104 10.87 5.52 5.43
N TYR A 105 10.73 4.22 5.12
CA TYR A 105 11.25 3.65 3.88
C TYR A 105 10.53 4.16 2.63
N SER A 106 9.29 4.59 2.81
CA SER A 106 8.47 5.16 1.74
C SER A 106 8.79 6.65 1.49
N PHE A 107 9.62 7.29 2.32
CA PHE A 107 9.84 8.75 2.34
C PHE A 107 10.30 9.31 1.00
N SER A 108 11.29 8.68 0.35
CA SER A 108 11.85 9.15 -0.93
C SER A 108 10.87 9.04 -2.10
N TYR A 109 9.79 8.27 -1.92
CA TYR A 109 8.72 8.08 -2.92
C TYR A 109 7.53 9.03 -2.70
N MET A 110 7.44 9.66 -1.52
CA MET A 110 6.45 10.70 -1.23
C MET A 110 6.94 12.01 -1.81
N LYS A 111 6.41 12.39 -2.98
CA LYS A 111 6.57 13.77 -3.47
C LYS A 111 5.55 14.62 -2.71
N GLU A 112 6.06 15.58 -1.92
CA GLU A 112 5.21 16.51 -1.19
C GLU A 112 4.39 17.34 -2.17
N GLY A 113 3.10 17.48 -1.87
CA GLY A 113 2.19 18.34 -2.61
C GLY A 113 2.55 19.82 -2.42
N ARG A 114 1.76 20.71 -3.05
CA ARG A 114 2.04 22.16 -3.09
C ARG A 114 2.19 22.82 -1.72
N ASP A 115 1.59 22.26 -0.67
CA ASP A 115 1.59 22.80 0.69
C ASP A 115 2.52 22.04 1.66
N GLY A 116 3.41 21.17 1.15
CA GLY A 116 4.27 20.34 2.00
C GLY A 116 3.55 19.17 2.66
N VAL A 117 2.36 18.82 2.14
CA VAL A 117 1.58 17.65 2.57
C VAL A 117 2.14 16.41 1.88
N ALA A 118 2.40 15.36 2.65
CA ALA A 118 2.83 14.07 2.13
C ALA A 118 1.64 13.10 2.10
N TYR A 119 1.61 12.26 1.07
CA TYR A 119 0.60 11.23 0.87
C TYR A 119 1.23 9.84 0.89
N MET A 120 0.56 8.91 1.55
CA MET A 120 0.91 7.50 1.47
C MET A 120 -0.32 6.63 1.61
N PHE A 121 -0.20 5.38 1.18
CA PHE A 121 -1.16 4.35 1.52
C PHE A 121 -0.69 3.53 2.72
N LEU A 122 -1.66 3.04 3.48
CA LEU A 122 -1.52 1.86 4.30
C LEU A 122 -2.37 0.74 3.72
N CYS A 123 -1.71 -0.31 3.24
CA CYS A 123 -2.29 -1.35 2.40
C CYS A 123 -2.36 -2.67 3.14
N THR A 124 -3.40 -3.46 2.91
CA THR A 124 -3.37 -4.89 3.24
C THR A 124 -2.69 -5.62 2.10
N VAL A 125 -1.60 -6.33 2.42
CA VAL A 125 -0.73 -7.00 1.45
C VAL A 125 -0.65 -8.48 1.79
N LEU A 126 -0.96 -9.33 0.81
CA LEU A 126 -0.76 -10.77 0.88
C LEU A 126 0.72 -11.08 0.72
N THR A 127 1.27 -11.79 1.69
CA THR A 127 2.69 -12.12 1.79
C THR A 127 2.97 -13.60 1.54
N GLY A 128 1.98 -14.47 1.78
CA GLY A 128 2.05 -15.90 1.49
C GLY A 128 3.38 -16.55 1.89
N ARG A 129 3.95 -17.29 0.96
CA ARG A 129 5.30 -17.87 1.02
C ARG A 129 6.32 -16.84 0.54
N MET A 130 7.23 -16.45 1.41
CA MET A 130 8.23 -15.43 1.12
C MET A 130 9.56 -16.05 0.63
N CYS A 131 10.25 -15.37 -0.28
CA CYS A 131 11.63 -15.66 -0.66
C CYS A 131 12.56 -14.47 -0.41
N GLN A 132 13.86 -14.77 -0.32
CA GLN A 132 14.88 -13.73 -0.26
C GLN A 132 14.97 -13.00 -1.60
N GLY A 133 14.71 -11.70 -1.58
CA GLY A 133 14.78 -10.82 -2.74
C GLY A 133 16.22 -10.59 -3.18
N SER A 134 16.39 -10.34 -4.47
CA SER A 134 17.67 -9.94 -5.08
C SER A 134 17.45 -9.05 -6.30
N ASN A 135 18.52 -8.41 -6.76
CA ASN A 135 18.44 -7.46 -7.87
C ASN A 135 17.90 -8.14 -9.13
N ARG A 136 16.82 -7.59 -9.70
CA ARG A 136 16.12 -8.08 -10.90
C ARG A 136 15.51 -9.47 -10.76
N LEU A 137 15.34 -9.98 -9.54
CA LEU A 137 14.65 -11.24 -9.28
C LEU A 137 13.26 -11.23 -9.92
N MET A 138 12.97 -12.28 -10.67
CA MET A 138 11.60 -12.66 -11.04
C MET A 138 11.17 -13.73 -10.03
N VAL A 139 10.13 -13.46 -9.26
CA VAL A 139 9.63 -14.43 -8.28
C VAL A 139 9.09 -15.65 -9.02
N ASP A 140 9.55 -16.84 -8.63
CA ASP A 140 8.95 -18.11 -9.05
C ASP A 140 7.60 -18.27 -8.35
N THR A 141 6.53 -17.84 -9.03
CA THR A 141 5.17 -17.77 -8.46
C THR A 141 4.55 -19.13 -8.17
N GLU A 142 5.17 -20.23 -8.60
CA GLU A 142 4.74 -21.57 -8.18
C GLU A 142 5.18 -21.87 -6.74
N LYS A 143 6.33 -21.31 -6.32
CA LYS A 143 6.95 -21.58 -5.01
C LYS A 143 6.75 -20.46 -4.00
N TYR A 144 6.68 -19.22 -4.45
CA TYR A 144 6.67 -18.04 -3.60
C TYR A 144 5.67 -17.01 -4.09
N ASP A 145 5.15 -16.23 -3.15
CA ASP A 145 4.09 -15.25 -3.39
C ASP A 145 4.60 -13.81 -3.19
N CYS A 146 5.73 -13.65 -2.49
CA CYS A 146 6.34 -12.37 -2.16
C CYS A 146 7.87 -12.50 -2.03
N ALA A 147 8.62 -11.47 -2.45
CA ALA A 147 10.05 -11.34 -2.15
C ALA A 147 10.27 -10.31 -1.05
N VAL A 148 11.29 -10.54 -0.20
CA VAL A 148 11.62 -9.63 0.92
C VAL A 148 13.09 -9.26 0.94
N ASP A 149 13.43 -8.14 1.60
CA ASP A 149 14.82 -7.71 1.79
C ASP A 149 15.62 -8.62 2.73
N ASN A 150 14.98 -9.19 3.74
CA ASN A 150 15.60 -10.11 4.70
C ASN A 150 14.56 -11.12 5.20
N ILE A 151 14.76 -12.41 4.94
CA ILE A 151 13.76 -13.43 5.29
C ILE A 151 13.61 -13.67 6.80
N GLN A 152 14.62 -13.36 7.61
CA GLN A 152 14.55 -13.49 9.07
C GLN A 152 13.83 -12.31 9.72
N ASN A 153 14.00 -11.10 9.19
CA ASN A 153 13.35 -9.89 9.68
C ASN A 153 12.99 -8.93 8.53
N PRO A 154 11.89 -9.22 7.80
CA PRO A 154 11.51 -8.44 6.63
C PRO A 154 11.12 -7.01 6.97
N SER A 155 11.64 -6.05 6.21
CA SER A 155 11.24 -4.64 6.29
C SER A 155 10.68 -4.08 4.98
N ILE A 156 10.99 -4.75 3.86
CA ILE A 156 10.50 -4.45 2.51
C ILE A 156 9.87 -5.72 1.93
N PHE A 157 8.73 -5.56 1.30
CA PHE A 157 7.96 -6.63 0.66
C PHE A 157 7.69 -6.25 -0.78
N VAL A 158 7.95 -7.19 -1.70
CA VAL A 158 7.77 -7.01 -3.14
C VAL A 158 6.80 -8.06 -3.64
N THR A 159 5.64 -7.62 -4.12
CA THR A 159 4.65 -8.54 -4.70
C THR A 159 4.66 -8.45 -6.23
N PRO A 160 4.74 -9.60 -6.94
CA PRO A 160 4.57 -9.64 -8.38
C PRO A 160 3.08 -9.63 -8.79
N HIS A 161 2.14 -9.70 -7.84
CA HIS A 161 0.71 -9.84 -8.12
C HIS A 161 -0.04 -8.53 -7.85
N ALA A 162 -0.71 -7.99 -8.87
CA ALA A 162 -1.51 -6.77 -8.74
C ALA A 162 -2.60 -6.87 -7.65
N ALA A 163 -3.29 -8.01 -7.59
CA ALA A 163 -4.36 -8.26 -6.63
C ALA A 163 -3.86 -8.63 -5.22
N ALA A 164 -2.56 -8.78 -4.99
CA ALA A 164 -2.02 -9.11 -3.67
C ALA A 164 -1.92 -7.91 -2.74
N ALA A 165 -2.33 -6.71 -3.17
CA ALA A 165 -2.36 -5.54 -2.32
C ALA A 165 -3.64 -4.74 -2.54
N TYR A 166 -4.31 -4.41 -1.44
CA TYR A 166 -5.47 -3.51 -1.44
C TYR A 166 -5.09 -2.18 -0.76
N PRO A 167 -5.26 -1.02 -1.43
CA PRO A 167 -4.91 0.29 -0.90
C PRO A 167 -5.93 0.75 0.17
N LYS A 168 -5.88 0.14 1.35
CA LYS A 168 -6.95 0.25 2.36
C LYS A 168 -7.17 1.67 2.90
N TYR A 169 -6.10 2.38 3.23
CA TYR A 169 -6.19 3.74 3.77
C TYR A 169 -5.29 4.70 3.00
N ILE A 170 -5.79 5.89 2.72
CA ILE A 170 -5.02 7.05 2.28
C ILE A 170 -4.71 7.88 3.51
N ILE A 171 -3.45 8.27 3.68
CA ILE A 171 -2.98 9.07 4.81
C ILE A 171 -2.36 10.35 4.27
N SER A 172 -2.89 11.48 4.72
CA SER A 172 -2.37 12.82 4.44
C SER A 172 -1.79 13.40 5.71
N PHE A 173 -0.54 13.88 5.66
CA PHE A 173 0.15 14.40 6.85
C PHE A 173 1.30 15.34 6.49
N HIS A 174 1.59 16.27 7.40
CA HIS A 174 2.87 16.96 7.41
C HIS A 174 3.88 16.14 8.20
N LYS A 175 5.07 15.94 7.64
CA LYS A 175 6.13 15.11 8.26
C LYS A 175 6.68 15.72 9.55
N LYS A 176 6.55 17.03 9.71
CA LYS A 176 6.93 17.80 10.90
C LYS A 176 5.95 18.94 11.10
N ALA A 177 5.24 18.94 12.22
CA ALA A 177 4.53 20.11 12.71
C ALA A 177 5.57 21.17 13.14
N GLN A 178 5.37 22.41 12.72
CA GLN A 178 6.13 23.56 13.24
C GLN A 178 5.62 23.95 14.62
#